data_AF-A0A453QST7-F1
#
_entry.id   AF-A0A453QST7-F1
#
_cell.length_a   1.000
_cell.length_b   1.000
_cell.length_c   1.000
_cell.angle_alpha   90.00
_cell.angle_beta   90.00
_cell.angle_gamma   90.00
#
_symmetry.space_group_name_H-M   'P 1'
#
loop_
_entity.id
_entity.type
_entity.pdbx_description
1 polymer ?
#
loop_
_entity_poly.entity_id
_entity_poly.type
_entity_poly.pdbx_seq_one_letter_code
_entity_poly.pdbx_strand_id
1 'polypeptide(L)'
;HGAPAGLLDAMRAAGLAFFRAPMAEKLRFGCDPARGAAAEGYGSRMLAKDDSVLDWRDYFDHHTLPESRRDPARWPDFVPGYRDTVVKYSDSMKVLAQRLLCIISESLNLPPSYLQEAMMWVGSRYLRMGCGYLCILCLVQSL
;
A
#
# COMPACT_ATOMS: atom_id res chain seq x y z
N HIS A 1 -3.06 18.61 -0.64
CA HIS A 1 -2.26 18.16 0.53
C HIS A 1 -0.75 18.08 0.24
N GLY A 2 -0.21 18.83 -0.73
CA GLY A 2 1.24 18.91 -0.97
C GLY A 2 1.87 17.78 -1.81
N ALA A 3 1.13 16.72 -2.15
CA ALA A 3 1.61 15.73 -3.11
C ALA A 3 1.38 16.25 -4.56
N PRO A 4 2.34 16.07 -5.49
CA PRO A 4 2.17 16.48 -6.88
C PRO A 4 1.01 15.73 -7.54
N ALA A 5 0.10 16.44 -8.22
CA ALA A 5 -1.06 15.83 -8.87
C ALA A 5 -0.64 14.74 -9.89
N GLY A 6 0.37 15.03 -10.72
CA GLY A 6 0.89 14.05 -11.69
C GLY A 6 1.46 12.78 -11.05
N LEU A 7 1.95 12.84 -9.81
CA LEU A 7 2.40 11.65 -9.07
C LEU A 7 1.21 10.79 -8.62
N LEU A 8 0.11 11.43 -8.19
CA LEU A 8 -1.13 10.72 -7.85
C LEU A 8 -1.72 10.03 -9.08
N ASP A 9 -1.71 10.70 -10.22
CA ASP A 9 -2.20 10.15 -11.49
C ASP A 9 -1.33 9.00 -11.99
N ALA A 10 0.00 9.13 -11.89
CA ALA A 10 0.92 8.04 -12.20
C ALA A 10 0.69 6.82 -11.30
N MET A 11 0.49 7.01 -9.99
CA MET A 11 0.21 5.92 -9.06
C MET A 11 -1.11 5.20 -9.40
N ARG A 12 -2.16 5.96 -9.72
CA ARG A 12 -3.45 5.40 -10.17
C ARG A 12 -3.29 4.62 -11.48
N ALA A 13 -2.58 5.18 -12.45
CA ALA A 13 -2.33 4.54 -13.74
C ALA A 13 -1.53 3.24 -13.58
N ALA A 14 -0.50 3.23 -12.73
CA ALA A 14 0.28 2.03 -12.45
C ALA A 14 -0.58 0.91 -11.83
N GLY A 15 -1.47 1.26 -10.91
CA GLY A 15 -2.41 0.29 -10.33
C GLY A 15 -3.43 -0.25 -11.33
N LEU A 16 -4.00 0.63 -12.15
CA LEU A 16 -4.91 0.23 -13.22
C LEU A 16 -4.23 -0.70 -14.23
N ALA A 17 -2.99 -0.40 -14.61
CA ALA A 17 -2.20 -1.23 -15.51
C ALA A 17 -1.96 -2.62 -14.91
N PHE A 18 -1.65 -2.70 -13.61
CA PHE A 18 -1.50 -3.98 -12.92
C PHE A 18 -2.80 -4.81 -12.96
N PHE A 19 -3.94 -4.24 -12.56
CA PHE A 19 -5.19 -5.00 -12.45
C PHE A 19 -5.81 -5.38 -13.79
N ARG A 20 -5.57 -4.58 -14.84
CA ARG A 20 -5.97 -4.87 -16.23
C ARG A 20 -5.10 -5.92 -16.91
N ALA A 21 -3.93 -6.23 -16.37
CA ALA A 21 -3.06 -7.26 -16.94
C ALA A 21 -3.71 -8.65 -16.85
N PRO A 22 -3.31 -9.58 -17.74
CA PRO A 22 -3.78 -10.96 -17.69
C PRO A 22 -3.59 -11.59 -16.32
N MET A 23 -4.50 -12.50 -15.94
CA MET A 23 -4.44 -13.19 -14.65
C MET A 23 -3.08 -13.90 -14.44
N ALA A 24 -2.51 -14.48 -15.49
CA ALA A 24 -1.20 -15.13 -15.45
C ALA A 24 -0.09 -14.18 -14.97
N GLU A 25 -0.10 -12.92 -15.41
CA GLU A 25 0.88 -11.91 -14.99
C GLU A 25 0.70 -11.52 -13.52
N LYS A 26 -0.55 -11.34 -13.09
CA LYS A 26 -0.88 -11.00 -11.70
C LYS A 26 -0.51 -12.11 -10.72
N LEU A 27 -0.76 -13.37 -11.10
CA LEU A 27 -0.47 -14.55 -10.27
C LEU A 27 1.03 -14.79 -10.05
N ARG A 28 1.91 -14.29 -10.93
CA ARG A 28 3.37 -14.29 -10.69
C ARG A 28 3.74 -13.61 -9.38
N PHE A 29 2.93 -12.65 -8.95
CA PHE A 29 3.13 -11.89 -7.71
C PHE A 29 2.14 -12.29 -6.61
N GLY A 30 1.54 -13.48 -6.68
CA GLY A 30 0.54 -13.96 -5.71
C GLY A 30 1.04 -14.00 -4.26
N CYS A 31 0.13 -13.76 -3.32
CA CYS A 31 0.37 -13.98 -1.89
C CYS A 31 0.74 -15.44 -1.65
N ASP A 32 1.74 -15.67 -0.79
CA ASP A 32 2.08 -17.00 -0.28
C ASP A 32 1.19 -17.33 0.92
N PRO A 33 0.26 -18.29 0.82
CA PRO A 33 -0.65 -18.64 1.92
C PRO A 33 0.09 -19.12 3.17
N ALA A 34 1.29 -19.68 3.03
CA ALA A 34 2.11 -20.15 4.16
C ALA A 34 2.61 -19.00 5.04
N ARG A 35 2.64 -17.76 4.53
CA ARG A 35 3.05 -16.56 5.27
C ARG A 35 1.92 -15.91 6.08
N GLY A 36 0.70 -16.46 6.01
CA GLY A 36 -0.44 -16.02 6.81
C GLY A 36 -0.79 -14.54 6.60
N ALA A 37 -1.18 -13.86 7.68
CA ALA A 37 -1.65 -12.47 7.63
C ALA A 37 -0.60 -11.44 7.16
N ALA A 38 0.68 -11.81 7.12
CA ALA A 38 1.79 -10.98 6.64
C ALA A 38 2.18 -11.27 5.18
N ALA A 39 1.37 -12.04 4.43
CA ALA A 39 1.65 -12.35 3.04
C ALA A 39 1.49 -11.10 2.14
N GLU A 40 2.60 -10.61 1.62
CA GLU A 40 2.64 -9.62 0.53
C GLU A 40 2.31 -10.28 -0.80
N GLY A 41 1.76 -9.53 -1.75
CA GLY A 41 1.46 -9.97 -3.10
C GLY A 41 0.00 -9.73 -3.52
N TYR A 42 -0.36 -10.35 -4.64
CA TYR A 42 -1.70 -10.35 -5.21
C TYR A 42 -2.57 -11.40 -4.53
N GLY A 43 -3.78 -11.01 -4.16
CA GLY A 43 -4.76 -11.93 -3.60
C GLY A 43 -6.19 -11.41 -3.70
N SER A 44 -7.13 -12.33 -3.50
CA SER A 44 -8.57 -12.03 -3.44
C SER A 44 -9.17 -12.35 -2.07
N ARG A 45 -8.33 -12.75 -1.10
CA ARG A 45 -8.73 -13.20 0.23
C ARG A 45 -7.83 -12.60 1.30
N MET A 46 -8.38 -11.67 2.07
CA MET A 46 -7.65 -11.06 3.19
C MET A 46 -8.33 -11.48 4.51
N LEU A 47 -7.57 -12.08 5.43
CA LEU A 47 -7.97 -12.29 6.84
C LEU A 47 -9.21 -13.17 7.10
N ALA A 48 -9.65 -14.00 6.16
CA ALA A 48 -10.75 -14.94 6.40
C ALA A 48 -10.31 -16.08 7.36
N LYS A 49 -10.90 -16.12 8.55
CA LYS A 49 -10.84 -17.29 9.46
C LYS A 49 -11.97 -18.29 9.21
N ASP A 50 -13.03 -17.84 8.56
CA ASP A 50 -14.24 -18.60 8.25
C ASP A 50 -14.66 -18.24 6.82
N ASP A 51 -14.94 -19.25 6.00
CA ASP A 51 -15.22 -19.13 4.55
C ASP A 51 -16.65 -18.64 4.28
N SER A 52 -17.40 -18.24 5.31
CA SER A 52 -18.82 -17.90 5.20
C SER A 52 -19.08 -16.52 4.57
N VAL A 53 -18.14 -15.57 4.67
CA VAL A 53 -18.28 -14.23 4.07
C VAL A 53 -16.93 -13.77 3.49
N LEU A 54 -16.92 -13.50 2.18
CA LEU A 54 -15.76 -13.00 1.46
C LEU A 54 -15.97 -11.55 1.02
N ASP A 55 -14.92 -10.73 1.11
CA ASP A 55 -14.92 -9.40 0.53
C ASP A 55 -14.94 -9.49 -1.01
N TRP A 56 -15.79 -8.70 -1.65
CA TRP A 56 -15.75 -8.53 -3.12
C TRP A 56 -14.60 -7.58 -3.49
N ARG A 57 -13.38 -8.11 -3.47
CA ARG A 57 -12.18 -7.34 -3.85
C ARG A 57 -11.02 -8.25 -4.23
N ASP A 58 -10.26 -7.77 -5.20
CA ASP A 58 -8.86 -8.16 -5.35
C ASP A 58 -7.99 -7.09 -4.68
N TYR A 59 -6.79 -7.49 -4.27
CA TYR A 59 -5.78 -6.60 -3.73
C TYR A 59 -4.39 -6.98 -4.21
N PHE A 60 -3.50 -6.00 -4.17
CA PHE A 60 -2.06 -6.20 -4.29
C PHE A 60 -1.39 -5.43 -3.16
N ASP A 61 -0.68 -6.13 -2.29
CA ASP A 61 -0.05 -5.53 -1.11
C ASP A 61 1.46 -5.74 -1.09
N HIS A 62 2.20 -4.71 -0.69
CA HIS A 62 3.63 -4.79 -0.43
C HIS A 62 4.08 -3.66 0.48
N HIS A 63 5.19 -3.88 1.17
CA HIS A 63 5.81 -2.89 2.02
C HIS A 63 6.56 -1.85 1.21
N THR A 64 6.19 -0.59 1.42
CA THR A 64 6.94 0.57 0.91
C THR A 64 7.81 1.24 1.98
N LEU A 65 7.56 0.97 3.26
CA LEU A 65 8.31 1.49 4.40
C LEU A 65 8.37 0.47 5.55
N PRO A 66 9.43 0.52 6.39
CA PRO A 66 10.69 1.23 6.14
C PRO A 66 11.39 0.65 4.89
N GLU A 67 12.37 1.38 4.34
CA GLU A 67 13.04 0.96 3.10
C GLU A 67 13.65 -0.45 3.20
N SER A 68 14.09 -0.84 4.39
CA SER A 68 14.62 -2.17 4.69
C SER A 68 13.60 -3.32 4.57
N ARG A 69 12.30 -3.02 4.54
CA ARG A 69 11.23 -4.01 4.31
C ARG A 69 10.75 -4.06 2.86
N ARG A 70 11.27 -3.21 1.98
CA ARG A 70 10.95 -3.30 0.55
C ARG A 70 11.55 -4.59 0.00
N ASP A 71 10.73 -5.38 -0.69
CA ASP A 71 11.21 -6.49 -1.51
C ASP A 71 10.95 -6.17 -2.99
N PRO A 72 11.90 -5.54 -3.70
CA PRO A 72 11.71 -5.17 -5.09
C PRO A 72 11.44 -6.39 -5.98
N ALA A 73 11.92 -7.59 -5.65
CA ALA A 73 11.68 -8.79 -6.45
C ALA A 73 10.19 -9.19 -6.46
N ARG A 74 9.43 -8.74 -5.45
CA ARG A 74 7.98 -8.94 -5.33
C ARG A 74 7.16 -7.82 -5.95
N TRP A 75 7.79 -6.83 -6.60
CA TRP A 75 7.09 -5.71 -7.24
C TRP A 75 6.89 -5.99 -8.74
N PRO A 76 5.73 -5.61 -9.33
CA PRO A 76 5.42 -5.81 -10.74
C PRO A 76 6.51 -5.27 -11.65
N ASP A 77 7.01 -6.14 -12.53
CA ASP A 77 8.02 -5.81 -13.55
C ASP A 77 7.39 -5.53 -14.92
N PHE A 78 6.19 -6.05 -15.18
CA PHE A 78 5.44 -5.86 -16.41
C PHE A 78 4.73 -4.49 -16.50
N VAL A 79 4.71 -3.71 -15.42
CA VAL A 79 4.19 -2.34 -15.40
C VAL A 79 5.36 -1.36 -15.49
N PRO A 80 5.57 -0.68 -16.63
CA PRO A 80 6.70 0.23 -16.80
C PRO A 80 6.70 1.35 -15.74
N GLY A 81 7.83 1.57 -15.10
CA GLY A 81 8.00 2.63 -14.10
C GLY A 81 7.24 2.41 -12.78
N TYR A 82 6.71 1.19 -12.52
CA TYR A 82 5.98 0.89 -11.28
C TYR A 82 6.80 1.21 -10.04
N ARG A 83 8.05 0.73 -10.00
CA ARG A 83 8.92 0.88 -8.82
C ARG A 83 9.19 2.34 -8.49
N ASP A 84 9.62 3.11 -9.48
CA ASP A 84 9.92 4.53 -9.31
C ASP A 84 8.68 5.33 -8.87
N THR A 85 7.53 5.00 -9.45
CA THR A 85 6.24 5.65 -9.12
C THR A 85 5.87 5.38 -7.66
N VAL A 86 5.93 4.10 -7.23
CA VAL A 86 5.61 3.69 -5.87
C VAL A 86 6.56 4.31 -4.85
N VAL A 87 7.87 4.33 -5.12
CA VAL A 87 8.85 4.95 -4.22
C VAL A 87 8.56 6.43 -4.04
N LYS A 88 8.44 7.19 -5.15
CA LYS A 88 8.14 8.63 -5.09
C LYS A 88 6.82 8.91 -4.37
N TYR A 89 5.79 8.09 -4.62
CA TYR A 89 4.51 8.21 -3.95
C TYR A 89 4.63 7.94 -2.45
N SER A 90 5.32 6.86 -2.06
CA SER A 90 5.55 6.49 -0.65
C SER A 90 6.28 7.61 0.10
N ASP A 91 7.32 8.20 -0.48
CA ASP A 91 8.07 9.29 0.13
C ASP A 91 7.20 10.55 0.29
N SER A 92 6.38 10.88 -0.72
CA SER A 92 5.43 11.98 -0.63
C SER A 92 4.38 11.76 0.47
N MET A 93 3.85 10.53 0.60
CA MET A 93 2.90 10.18 1.65
C MET A 93 3.54 10.17 3.04
N LYS A 94 4.81 9.76 3.16
CA LYS A 94 5.56 9.83 4.42
C LYS A 94 5.65 11.26 4.94
N VAL A 95 6.02 12.21 4.07
CA VAL A 95 6.09 13.64 4.44
C VAL A 95 4.72 14.17 4.85
N LEU A 96 3.66 13.80 4.12
CA LEU A 96 2.29 14.18 4.49
C LEU A 96 1.90 13.61 5.86
N ALA A 97 2.15 12.32 6.10
CA ALA A 97 1.84 11.67 7.37
C ALA A 97 2.58 12.33 8.53
N GLN A 98 3.87 12.65 8.37
CA GLN A 98 4.65 13.38 9.39
C GLN A 98 4.02 14.74 9.73
N ARG A 99 3.62 15.52 8.72
CA ARG A 99 2.94 16.81 8.93
C ARG A 99 1.62 16.66 9.66
N LEU A 100 0.82 15.64 9.31
CA LEU A 100 -0.46 15.39 9.97
C LEU A 100 -0.25 14.96 11.44
N LEU A 101 0.69 14.06 11.70
CA LEU A 101 1.01 13.63 13.07
C LEU A 101 1.53 14.78 13.93
N CYS A 102 2.28 15.70 13.33
CA CYS A 102 2.73 16.93 13.97
C CYS A 102 1.54 17.79 14.43
N ILE A 103 0.64 18.12 13.50
CA ILE A 103 -0.55 18.94 13.76
C ILE A 103 -1.47 18.27 14.79
N ILE A 104 -1.66 16.95 14.70
CA ILE A 104 -2.49 16.21 15.66
C ILE A 104 -1.84 16.25 17.05
N SER A 105 -0.51 16.10 17.16
CA SER A 105 0.18 16.19 18.45
C SER A 105 -0.03 17.55 19.10
N GLU A 106 0.15 18.63 18.34
CA GLU A 106 -0.07 20.00 18.82
C GLU A 106 -1.53 20.23 19.24
N SER A 107 -2.50 19.70 18.48
CA SER A 107 -3.93 19.81 18.81
C SER A 107 -4.31 19.13 20.14
N LEU A 108 -3.49 18.17 20.57
CA LEU A 108 -3.64 17.44 21.83
C LEU A 108 -2.80 18.06 22.97
N ASN A 109 -2.19 19.23 22.76
CA ASN A 109 -1.23 19.86 23.66
C ASN A 109 0.00 18.98 23.98
N LEU A 110 0.44 18.19 23.01
CA LEU A 110 1.65 17.36 23.10
C LEU A 110 2.80 18.00 22.33
N PRO A 111 4.06 17.61 22.60
CA PRO A 111 5.19 17.99 21.75
C PRO A 111 4.91 17.63 20.28
N PRO A 112 5.29 18.48 19.29
CA PRO A 112 4.97 18.23 17.89
C PRO A 112 5.48 16.88 17.35
N SER A 113 6.58 16.36 17.91
CA SER A 113 7.14 15.07 17.51
C SER A 113 6.52 13.85 18.21
N TYR A 114 5.64 14.04 19.21
CA TYR A 114 5.19 12.98 20.11
C TYR A 114 4.54 11.80 19.36
N LEU A 115 3.53 12.06 18.52
CA LEU A 115 2.87 10.98 17.78
C LEU A 115 3.77 10.39 16.69
N GLN A 116 4.66 11.19 16.12
CA GLN A 116 5.63 10.69 15.15
C GLN A 116 6.57 9.68 15.81
N GLU A 117 7.15 10.00 16.97
CA GLU A 117 8.04 9.11 17.72
C GLU A 117 7.31 7.85 18.20
N ALA A 118 6.09 8.02 18.75
CA ALA A 118 5.27 6.90 19.19
C ALA A 118 4.95 5.92 18.04
N MET A 119 4.57 6.44 16.87
CA MET A 119 4.25 5.62 15.69
C MET A 119 5.50 5.01 15.03
N MET A 120 6.65 5.70 15.10
CA MET A 120 7.94 5.14 14.65
C MET A 120 8.40 3.97 15.54
N TRP A 121 8.09 3.99 16.83
CA TRP A 121 8.35 2.86 17.75
C TRP A 121 7.42 1.66 17.47
N VAL A 122 6.14 1.92 17.15
CA VAL A 122 5.16 0.89 16.74
C VAL A 122 5.48 0.30 15.35
N GLY A 123 6.27 1.01 14.54
CA GLY A 123 6.69 0.61 13.19
C GLY A 123 7.55 -0.65 13.09
N SER A 124 8.04 -1.19 14.22
CA SER A 124 8.68 -2.52 14.23
C SER A 124 7.68 -3.68 14.11
N ARG A 125 6.37 -3.46 14.30
CA ARG A 125 5.37 -4.53 14.14
C ARG A 125 4.28 -4.23 13.11
N TYR A 126 3.79 -3.00 12.96
CA TYR A 126 2.60 -2.77 12.12
C TYR A 126 2.49 -1.40 11.45
N LEU A 127 3.59 -0.76 11.03
CA LEU A 127 3.42 0.31 10.02
C LEU A 127 3.26 -0.34 8.63
N ARG A 128 2.10 -0.93 8.39
CA ARG A 128 1.55 -1.02 7.03
C ARG A 128 1.17 0.43 6.71
N MET A 129 2.15 1.25 6.29
CA MET A 129 1.86 2.34 5.37
C MET A 129 1.49 1.66 4.05
N GLY A 130 0.35 0.95 4.08
CA GLY A 130 -0.38 0.64 2.89
C GLY A 130 -0.60 2.00 2.26
N CYS A 131 -0.10 2.16 1.05
CA CYS A 131 -0.70 3.08 0.13
C CYS A 131 -2.18 2.67 0.08
N GLY A 132 -3.00 3.25 0.97
CA GLY A 132 -4.38 2.86 1.26
C GLY A 132 -5.35 3.12 0.12
N TYR A 133 -4.83 3.29 -1.09
CA TYR A 133 -5.57 3.51 -2.32
C TYR A 133 -4.85 2.83 -3.50
N LEU A 134 -4.50 1.55 -3.35
CA LEU A 134 -4.81 0.60 -4.43
C LEU A 134 -5.96 -0.34 -4.01
N CYS A 135 -6.82 0.17 -3.14
CA CYS A 135 -8.09 -0.40 -2.78
C CYS A 135 -9.14 0.59 -3.29
N ILE A 136 -9.51 0.48 -4.57
CA ILE A 136 -10.72 0.99 -5.25
C ILE A 136 -10.44 0.82 -6.74
N LEU A 137 -10.90 -0.30 -7.30
CA LEU A 137 -11.55 -0.45 -8.61
C LEU A 137 -11.73 -1.95 -8.91
N CYS A 138 -12.55 -2.63 -8.10
CA CYS A 138 -13.27 -3.83 -8.53
C CYS A 138 -14.77 -3.54 -8.70
N LEU A 139 -15.14 -2.29 -8.98
CA LEU A 139 -16.43 -1.99 -9.59
C LEU A 139 -16.16 -1.63 -11.06
N VAL A 140 -16.85 -2.34 -11.95
CA VAL A 140 -16.83 -2.22 -13.42
C VAL A 140 -15.74 -3.02 -14.16
N GLN A 141 -15.77 -4.36 -14.02
CA GLN A 141 -15.40 -5.26 -15.13
C GLN A 141 -16.48 -6.32 -15.42
N SER A 142 -17.72 -6.12 -14.95
CA SER A 142 -18.84 -7.02 -15.26
C SER A 142 -20.18 -6.28 -15.41
N LEU A 143 -20.14 -5.10 -16.04
CA LEU A 143 -21.26 -4.52 -16.80
C LEU A 143 -20.70 -3.92 -18.08
#